data_AF-A0A9D6UX12-F1
#
_entry.id   AF-A0A9D6UX12-F1
#
_cell.length_a   1.000
_cell.length_b   1.000
_cell.length_c   1.000
_cell.angle_alpha   90.00
_cell.angle_beta   90.00
_cell.angle_gamma   90.00
#
_symmetry.space_group_name_H-M   'P 1'
#
loop_
_entity.id
_entity.type
_entity.pdbx_description
1 polymer ?
#
loop_
_entity_poly.entity_id
_entity_poly.type
_entity_poly.pdbx_seq_one_letter_code
_entity_poly.pdbx_strand_id
1 'polypeptide(L)'
;MFDIIYFTFIASLMCAMYFVVYFVAPKFFEKTSAPLAWKHTLRSLVVILVTAFIAMYLVFATPSEWWGNRIQHALGGGFVATMVCYLAVKDSKIKLSYLQFIFATLMLVSLLGVGNEVVEYLAQHFLDIISAATVDDTWLDLVSNLVGIAVGLICFTPFIRNNSEARI
;
A
#
# COMPACT_ATOMS: atom_id res chain seq x y z
N MET A 1 13.80 8.23 16.88
CA MET A 1 12.59 9.07 17.12
C MET A 1 11.96 9.48 15.79
N PHE A 2 12.77 9.97 14.85
CA PHE A 2 12.36 10.25 13.47
C PHE A 2 11.66 9.04 12.82
N ASP A 3 12.23 7.85 12.95
CA ASP A 3 11.67 6.64 12.31
C ASP A 3 10.27 6.29 12.82
N ILE A 4 10.00 6.41 14.13
CA ILE A 4 8.66 6.14 14.69
C ILE A 4 7.64 7.13 14.13
N ILE A 5 8.00 8.41 14.02
CA ILE A 5 7.14 9.45 13.43
C ILE A 5 6.90 9.13 11.95
N TYR A 6 7.95 8.77 11.22
CA TYR A 6 7.91 8.41 9.82
C TYR A 6 6.98 7.21 9.56
N PHE A 7 7.14 6.10 10.29
CA PHE A 7 6.27 4.93 10.15
C PHE A 7 4.84 5.21 10.58
N THR A 8 4.62 6.04 11.61
CA THR A 8 3.27 6.48 12.01
C THR A 8 2.62 7.29 10.89
N PHE A 9 3.38 8.16 10.22
CA PHE A 9 2.94 8.90 9.05
C PHE A 9 2.59 7.94 7.90
N ILE A 10 3.44 6.98 7.57
CA ILE A 10 3.18 5.98 6.52
C ILE A 10 1.93 5.15 6.84
N ALA A 11 1.77 4.66 8.07
CA ALA A 11 0.58 3.92 8.49
C ALA A 11 -0.70 4.75 8.34
N SER A 12 -0.63 6.03 8.73
CA SER A 12 -1.74 6.99 8.56
C SER A 12 -2.04 7.24 7.08
N LEU A 13 -1.01 7.37 6.25
CA LEU A 13 -1.13 7.52 4.80
C LEU A 13 -1.79 6.29 4.17
N MET A 14 -1.45 5.07 4.60
CA MET A 14 -2.10 3.84 4.13
C MET A 14 -3.59 3.81 4.47
N CYS A 15 -3.98 4.27 5.67
CA CYS A 15 -5.39 4.44 6.04
C CYS A 15 -6.08 5.52 5.19
N ALA A 16 -5.39 6.63 4.87
CA ALA A 16 -5.93 7.65 3.98
C ALA A 16 -6.13 7.09 2.55
N MET A 17 -5.16 6.34 2.04
CA MET A 17 -5.24 5.71 0.72
C MET A 17 -6.34 4.65 0.63
N TYR A 18 -6.67 3.96 1.73
CA TYR A 18 -7.86 3.13 1.77
C TYR A 18 -9.11 3.92 1.38
N PHE A 19 -9.31 5.12 1.96
CA PHE A 19 -10.47 5.95 1.62
C PHE A 19 -10.40 6.49 0.19
N VAL A 20 -9.21 6.89 -0.27
CA VAL A 20 -9.01 7.31 -1.67
C VAL A 20 -9.48 6.19 -2.61
N VAL A 21 -8.97 4.97 -2.45
CA VAL A 21 -9.38 3.85 -3.30
C VAL A 21 -10.86 3.50 -3.11
N TYR A 22 -11.35 3.50 -1.87
CA TYR A 22 -12.75 3.19 -1.55
C TYR A 22 -13.74 4.09 -2.28
N PHE A 23 -13.45 5.39 -2.41
CA PHE A 23 -14.33 6.34 -3.06
C PHE A 23 -14.01 6.59 -4.54
N VAL A 24 -12.74 6.48 -4.96
CA VAL A 24 -12.32 6.76 -6.34
C VAL A 24 -12.55 5.55 -7.23
N ALA A 25 -12.23 4.33 -6.78
CA ALA A 25 -12.36 3.13 -7.62
C ALA A 25 -13.79 2.87 -8.12
N PRO A 26 -14.86 2.98 -7.31
CA PRO A 26 -16.25 2.87 -7.81
C PRO A 26 -16.59 3.90 -8.88
N LYS A 27 -16.16 5.15 -8.68
CA LYS A 27 -16.41 6.24 -9.63
C LYS A 27 -15.67 6.03 -10.94
N PHE A 28 -14.43 5.57 -10.86
CA PHE A 28 -13.57 5.37 -12.02
C PHE A 28 -13.99 4.15 -12.86
N PHE A 29 -14.27 3.00 -12.23
CA PHE A 29 -14.54 1.75 -12.92
C PHE A 29 -16.02 1.48 -13.22
N GLU A 30 -16.95 1.88 -12.35
CA GLU A 30 -18.38 1.60 -12.51
C GLU A 30 -19.25 2.85 -12.66
N LYS A 31 -18.68 4.06 -12.50
CA LYS A 31 -19.42 5.34 -12.47
C LYS A 31 -20.49 5.39 -11.37
N THR A 32 -20.28 4.65 -10.29
CA THR A 32 -21.17 4.61 -9.12
C THR A 32 -20.49 5.24 -7.90
N SER A 33 -21.25 5.40 -6.82
CA SER A 33 -20.70 5.78 -5.51
C SER A 33 -21.00 4.66 -4.51
N ALA A 34 -19.99 4.23 -3.76
CA ALA A 34 -20.17 3.25 -2.71
C ALA A 34 -20.61 3.93 -1.40
N PRO A 35 -21.73 3.53 -0.78
CA PRO A 35 -22.10 4.03 0.53
C PRO A 35 -21.14 3.49 1.59
N LEU A 36 -20.65 4.36 2.47
CA LEU A 36 -19.64 3.99 3.47
C LEU A 36 -20.19 2.98 4.48
N ALA A 37 -19.64 1.76 4.47
CA ALA A 37 -20.02 0.69 5.37
C ALA A 37 -19.12 0.65 6.62
N TRP A 38 -19.39 1.56 7.57
CA TRP A 38 -18.53 1.83 8.74
C TRP A 38 -17.98 0.60 9.47
N LYS A 39 -18.81 -0.42 9.72
CA LYS A 39 -18.36 -1.65 10.41
C LYS A 39 -17.26 -2.39 9.65
N HIS A 40 -17.37 -2.49 8.32
CA HIS A 40 -16.36 -3.13 7.48
C HIS A 40 -15.13 -2.26 7.35
N THR A 41 -15.33 -0.94 7.18
CA THR A 41 -14.25 0.04 7.13
C THR A 41 -13.40 0.02 8.39
N LEU A 42 -13.99 0.08 9.58
CA LEU A 42 -13.24 0.03 10.84
C LEU A 42 -12.42 -1.25 10.96
N ARG A 43 -12.99 -2.41 10.59
CA ARG A 43 -12.26 -3.68 10.57
C ARG A 43 -11.06 -3.61 9.60
N SER A 44 -11.26 -3.09 8.41
CA SER A 44 -10.19 -2.98 7.41
C SER A 44 -9.09 -1.99 7.85
N LEU A 45 -9.45 -0.88 8.48
CA LEU A 45 -8.47 0.05 9.07
C LEU A 45 -7.65 -0.60 10.18
N VAL A 46 -8.28 -1.38 11.06
CA VAL A 46 -7.55 -2.14 12.10
C VAL A 46 -6.61 -3.15 11.46
N VAL A 47 -7.04 -3.88 10.43
CA VAL A 47 -6.17 -4.81 9.70
C VAL A 47 -4.99 -4.08 9.07
N ILE A 48 -5.22 -2.95 8.40
CA ILE A 48 -4.15 -2.12 7.80
C ILE A 48 -3.14 -1.69 8.86
N LEU A 49 -3.61 -1.14 9.99
CA LEU A 49 -2.73 -0.70 11.07
C LEU A 49 -1.92 -1.87 11.64
N VAL A 50 -2.56 -2.99 11.97
CA VAL A 50 -1.86 -4.17 12.53
C VAL A 50 -0.81 -4.68 11.56
N THR A 51 -1.13 -4.84 10.27
CA THR A 51 -0.15 -5.29 9.28
C THR A 51 0.97 -4.27 9.06
N ALA A 52 0.66 -2.97 9.06
CA ALA A 52 1.68 -1.92 8.97
C ALA A 52 2.63 -1.94 10.18
N PHE A 53 2.11 -2.14 11.40
CA PHE A 53 2.93 -2.31 12.61
C PHE A 53 3.82 -3.56 12.55
N ILE A 54 3.30 -4.68 12.01
CA ILE A 54 4.11 -5.88 11.80
C ILE A 54 5.23 -5.61 10.79
N ALA A 55 4.92 -4.96 9.66
CA ALA A 55 5.94 -4.59 8.67
C ALA A 55 7.01 -3.67 9.29
N MET A 56 6.59 -2.66 10.04
CA MET A 56 7.49 -1.76 10.78
C MET A 56 8.39 -2.52 11.76
N TYR A 57 7.82 -3.44 12.55
CA TYR A 57 8.60 -4.27 13.47
C TYR A 57 9.67 -5.07 12.73
N LEU A 58 9.33 -5.67 11.57
CA LEU A 58 10.29 -6.43 10.77
C LEU A 58 11.41 -5.55 10.20
N VAL A 59 11.11 -4.30 9.82
CA VAL A 59 12.13 -3.34 9.39
C VAL A 59 13.10 -3.04 10.53
N PHE A 60 12.61 -2.70 11.73
CA PHE A 60 13.48 -2.40 12.88
C PHE A 60 14.23 -3.62 13.44
N ALA A 61 13.67 -4.82 13.28
CA ALA A 61 14.33 -6.06 13.66
C ALA A 61 15.48 -6.41 12.71
N THR A 62 15.59 -5.76 11.55
CA THR A 62 16.63 -6.02 10.55
C THR A 62 17.90 -5.22 10.88
N PRO A 63 19.04 -5.86 11.18
CA PRO A 63 20.25 -5.14 11.61
C PRO A 63 20.91 -4.28 10.53
N SER A 64 20.63 -4.55 9.26
CA SER A 64 21.21 -3.84 8.12
C SER A 64 20.21 -2.83 7.60
N GLU A 65 20.57 -1.55 7.60
CA GLU A 65 19.74 -0.46 7.06
C GLU A 65 19.36 -0.70 5.60
N TRP A 66 20.31 -1.20 4.79
CA TRP A 66 20.06 -1.55 3.39
C TRP A 66 18.94 -2.59 3.26
N TRP A 67 19.01 -3.71 4.01
CA TRP A 67 17.95 -4.72 4.00
C TRP A 67 16.65 -4.22 4.64
N GLY A 68 16.74 -3.39 5.67
CA GLY A 68 15.60 -2.73 6.30
C GLY A 68 14.81 -1.91 5.28
N ASN A 69 15.51 -1.15 4.43
CA ASN A 69 14.87 -0.38 3.37
C ASN A 69 14.19 -1.30 2.34
N ARG A 70 14.87 -2.35 1.88
CA ARG A 70 14.27 -3.33 0.95
C ARG A 70 13.02 -4.01 1.52
N ILE A 71 13.03 -4.33 2.83
CA ILE A 71 11.87 -4.89 3.54
C ILE A 71 10.76 -3.85 3.67
N GLN A 72 11.08 -2.59 3.96
CA GLN A 72 10.12 -1.49 4.02
C GLN A 72 9.39 -1.34 2.70
N HIS A 73 10.11 -1.29 1.58
CA HIS A 73 9.49 -1.17 0.26
C HIS A 73 8.70 -2.43 -0.13
N ALA A 74 9.23 -3.62 0.10
CA ALA A 74 8.50 -4.85 -0.23
C ALA A 74 7.23 -5.04 0.62
N LEU A 75 7.34 -4.94 1.95
CA LEU A 75 6.21 -5.20 2.84
C LEU A 75 5.31 -3.98 2.99
N GLY A 76 5.86 -2.82 3.33
CA GLY A 76 5.08 -1.60 3.52
C GLY A 76 4.58 -1.01 2.20
N GLY A 77 5.50 -0.75 1.27
CA GLY A 77 5.20 -0.12 -0.02
C GLY A 77 4.39 -1.02 -0.95
N GLY A 78 4.83 -2.26 -1.18
CA GLY A 78 4.20 -3.19 -2.11
C GLY A 78 3.04 -3.99 -1.51
N PHE A 79 3.33 -4.83 -0.52
CA PHE A 79 2.36 -5.80 0.02
C PHE A 79 1.19 -5.12 0.75
N VAL A 80 1.48 -4.23 1.71
CA VAL A 80 0.44 -3.53 2.48
C VAL A 80 -0.39 -2.60 1.58
N ALA A 81 0.22 -1.88 0.63
CA ALA A 81 -0.57 -1.10 -0.33
C ALA A 81 -1.48 -1.97 -1.21
N THR A 82 -1.01 -3.15 -1.64
CA THR A 82 -1.85 -4.12 -2.35
C THR A 82 -3.02 -4.59 -1.48
N MET A 83 -2.76 -4.86 -0.19
CA MET A 83 -3.80 -5.18 0.78
C MET A 83 -4.81 -4.05 0.96
N VAL A 84 -4.35 -2.80 1.04
CA VAL A 84 -5.19 -1.59 1.10
C VAL A 84 -6.12 -1.54 -0.12
N CYS A 85 -5.59 -1.74 -1.32
CA CYS A 85 -6.38 -1.79 -2.54
C CYS A 85 -7.44 -2.91 -2.48
N TYR A 86 -7.04 -4.12 -2.09
CA TYR A 86 -7.97 -5.25 -1.93
C TYR A 86 -9.10 -4.95 -0.93
N LEU A 87 -8.77 -4.45 0.26
CA LEU A 87 -9.74 -4.15 1.30
C LEU A 87 -10.72 -3.06 0.86
N ALA A 88 -10.22 -2.00 0.22
CA ALA A 88 -11.06 -0.92 -0.31
C ALA A 88 -12.01 -1.41 -1.40
N VAL A 89 -11.52 -2.22 -2.36
CA VAL A 89 -12.33 -2.84 -3.42
C VAL A 89 -13.39 -3.77 -2.82
N LYS A 90 -13.01 -4.64 -1.88
CA LYS A 90 -13.92 -5.56 -1.21
C LYS A 90 -15.02 -4.83 -0.44
N ASP A 91 -14.66 -3.82 0.34
CA ASP A 91 -15.62 -3.12 1.22
C ASP A 91 -16.52 -2.14 0.44
N SER A 92 -16.05 -1.60 -0.69
CA SER A 92 -16.85 -0.79 -1.60
C SER A 92 -17.79 -1.62 -2.49
N LYS A 93 -17.61 -2.95 -2.51
CA LYS A 93 -18.41 -3.93 -3.26
C LYS A 93 -18.42 -3.70 -4.78
N ILE A 94 -17.40 -3.03 -5.30
CA ILE A 94 -17.23 -2.86 -6.74
C ILE A 94 -16.75 -4.16 -7.38
N LYS A 95 -17.13 -4.37 -8.63
CA LYS A 95 -16.72 -5.51 -9.43
C LYS A 95 -15.57 -5.10 -10.33
N LEU A 96 -14.36 -5.53 -9.96
CA LEU A 96 -13.19 -5.38 -10.81
C LEU A 96 -12.85 -6.72 -11.45
N SER A 97 -12.46 -6.67 -12.72
CA SER A 97 -11.76 -7.78 -13.37
C SER A 97 -10.37 -7.97 -12.76
N TYR A 98 -9.77 -9.13 -12.99
CA TYR A 98 -8.40 -9.44 -12.58
C TYR A 98 -7.39 -8.37 -13.02
N LEU A 99 -7.47 -7.98 -14.31
CA LEU A 99 -6.58 -6.98 -14.89
C LEU A 99 -6.83 -5.59 -14.31
N GLN A 100 -8.08 -5.22 -14.06
CA GLN A 100 -8.41 -3.95 -13.41
C GLN A 100 -7.87 -3.87 -11.98
N PHE A 101 -7.96 -4.96 -11.21
CA PHE A 101 -7.41 -5.02 -9.87
C PHE A 101 -5.88 -4.92 -9.85
N ILE A 102 -5.19 -5.64 -10.75
CA ILE A 102 -3.73 -5.52 -10.92
C ILE A 102 -3.35 -4.09 -11.28
N PHE A 103 -4.03 -3.51 -12.26
CA PHE A 103 -3.72 -2.16 -12.73
C PHE A 103 -3.94 -1.13 -11.62
N ALA A 104 -5.05 -1.21 -10.88
CA ALA A 104 -5.32 -0.34 -9.73
C ALA A 104 -4.23 -0.48 -8.65
N THR A 105 -3.80 -1.71 -8.37
CA THR A 105 -2.72 -1.99 -7.42
C THR A 105 -1.39 -1.39 -7.88
N LEU A 106 -1.00 -1.60 -9.14
CA LEU A 106 0.23 -1.04 -9.70
C LEU A 106 0.22 0.50 -9.66
N MET A 107 -0.91 1.14 -9.99
CA MET A 107 -1.05 2.58 -9.90
C MET A 107 -0.91 3.08 -8.46
N LEU A 108 -1.58 2.42 -7.50
CA LEU A 108 -1.51 2.79 -6.09
C LEU A 108 -0.07 2.70 -5.56
N VAL A 109 0.59 1.56 -5.78
CA VAL A 109 1.95 1.33 -5.28
C VAL A 109 2.95 2.25 -5.98
N SER A 110 2.78 2.52 -7.28
CA SER A 110 3.64 3.47 -8.00
C SER A 110 3.47 4.90 -7.46
N LEU A 111 2.23 5.33 -7.20
CA LEU A 111 1.96 6.65 -6.61
C LEU A 111 2.59 6.77 -5.23
N LEU A 112 2.44 5.75 -4.38
CA LEU A 112 3.02 5.73 -3.04
C LEU A 112 4.55 5.66 -3.09
N GLY A 113 5.13 4.85 -3.98
CA GLY A 113 6.57 4.74 -4.18
C GLY A 113 7.20 6.05 -4.63
N VAL A 114 6.65 6.68 -5.67
CA VAL A 114 7.11 8.01 -6.11
C VAL A 114 6.93 9.06 -5.00
N GLY A 115 5.80 9.03 -4.30
CA GLY A 115 5.56 9.91 -3.16
C GLY A 115 6.60 9.73 -2.04
N ASN A 116 7.00 8.48 -1.77
CA ASN A 116 8.04 8.14 -0.80
C ASN A 116 9.38 8.77 -1.18
N GLU A 117 9.85 8.53 -2.40
CA GLU A 117 11.12 9.11 -2.90
C GLU A 117 11.11 10.65 -2.84
N VAL A 118 9.97 11.28 -3.13
CA VAL A 118 9.83 12.74 -3.02
C VAL A 118 9.96 13.20 -1.56
N VAL A 119 9.35 12.49 -0.61
CA VAL A 119 9.47 12.82 0.82
C VAL A 119 10.90 12.64 1.30
N GLU A 120 11.58 11.56 0.90
CA GLU A 120 12.98 11.31 1.23
C GLU A 120 13.90 12.38 0.64
N TYR A 121 13.70 12.75 -0.62
CA TYR A 121 14.43 13.84 -1.26
C TYR A 121 14.26 15.17 -0.49
N LEU A 122 13.04 15.50 -0.10
CA LEU A 122 12.77 16.73 0.67
C LEU A 122 13.40 16.66 2.06
N ALA A 123 13.34 15.51 2.74
CA ALA A 123 13.98 15.32 4.04
C ALA A 123 15.51 15.47 3.93
N GLN A 124 16.12 14.91 2.89
CA GLN A 124 17.55 15.08 2.64
C GLN A 124 17.92 16.52 2.32
N HIS A 125 17.10 17.23 1.54
CA HIS A 125 17.37 18.61 1.15
C HIS A 125 17.20 19.62 2.29
N PHE A 126 16.20 19.42 3.17
CA PHE A 126 15.86 20.39 4.21
C PHE A 126 16.33 20.02 5.63
N LEU A 127 16.59 18.74 5.90
CA LEU A 127 16.92 18.24 7.25
C LEU A 127 18.29 17.53 7.31
N ASP A 128 19.03 17.46 6.20
CA ASP A 128 20.31 16.74 6.07
C ASP A 128 20.22 15.25 6.45
N ILE A 129 19.04 14.63 6.32
CA ILE A 129 18.81 13.20 6.56
C ILE A 129 19.13 12.43 5.28
N ILE A 130 20.19 11.63 5.30
CA ILE A 130 20.60 10.83 4.13
C ILE A 130 19.74 9.55 4.09
N SER A 131 18.75 9.50 3.18
CA SER A 131 17.94 8.29 2.92
C SER A 131 18.37 7.53 1.67
N ALA A 132 18.74 8.22 0.58
CA ALA A 132 19.21 7.59 -0.66
C ALA A 132 20.63 8.08 -1.01
N ALA A 133 21.58 7.15 -1.12
CA ALA A 133 22.96 7.47 -1.45
C ALA A 133 23.20 7.61 -2.97
N THR A 134 22.42 6.90 -3.80
CA THR A 134 22.61 6.81 -5.25
C THR A 134 21.30 6.57 -6.02
N VAL A 135 21.31 6.81 -7.34
CA VAL A 135 20.19 6.50 -8.25
C VAL A 135 19.85 5.01 -8.30
N ASP A 136 20.85 4.15 -8.07
CA ASP A 136 20.64 2.70 -8.03
C ASP A 136 19.69 2.29 -6.89
N ASP A 137 19.63 3.07 -5.82
CA ASP A 137 18.78 2.78 -4.66
C ASP A 137 17.29 2.89 -5.01
N THR A 138 16.90 3.96 -5.71
CA THR A 138 15.53 4.16 -6.21
C THR A 138 15.08 3.02 -7.13
N TRP A 139 15.98 2.50 -7.99
CA TRP A 139 15.64 1.35 -8.83
C TRP A 139 15.42 0.08 -8.01
N LEU A 140 16.23 -0.15 -6.99
CA LEU A 140 16.07 -1.28 -6.07
C LEU A 140 14.79 -1.16 -5.23
N ASP A 141 14.39 0.06 -4.88
CA ASP A 141 13.12 0.34 -4.21
C ASP A 141 11.91 0.07 -5.09
N LEU A 142 11.97 0.42 -6.38
CA LEU A 142 10.97 0.02 -7.35
C LEU A 142 10.88 -1.51 -7.45
N VAL A 143 12.01 -2.21 -7.56
CA VAL A 143 12.03 -3.68 -7.62
C VAL A 143 11.42 -4.29 -6.35
N SER A 144 11.74 -3.75 -5.18
CA SER A 144 11.23 -4.23 -3.90
C SER A 144 9.72 -4.04 -3.79
N ASN A 145 9.22 -2.88 -4.21
CA ASN A 145 7.79 -2.62 -4.34
C ASN A 145 7.11 -3.64 -5.27
N LEU A 146 7.70 -3.95 -6.42
CA LEU A 146 7.16 -4.96 -7.35
C LEU A 146 7.13 -6.37 -6.75
N VAL A 147 8.16 -6.76 -5.98
CA VAL A 147 8.15 -8.04 -5.24
C VAL A 147 6.99 -8.07 -4.24
N GLY A 148 6.80 -6.97 -3.49
CA GLY A 148 5.68 -6.82 -2.57
C GLY A 148 4.31 -6.92 -3.25
N ILE A 149 4.15 -6.27 -4.41
CA ILE A 149 2.95 -6.38 -5.25
C ILE A 149 2.74 -7.83 -5.68
N ALA A 150 3.77 -8.52 -6.17
CA ALA A 150 3.64 -9.90 -6.63
C ALA A 150 3.13 -10.82 -5.50
N VAL A 151 3.72 -10.72 -4.30
CA VAL A 151 3.26 -11.46 -3.11
C VAL A 151 1.82 -11.07 -2.75
N GLY A 152 1.50 -9.77 -2.73
CA GLY A 152 0.16 -9.28 -2.42
C GLY A 152 -0.89 -9.79 -3.42
N LEU A 153 -0.58 -9.79 -4.72
CA LEU A 153 -1.47 -10.28 -5.76
C LEU A 153 -1.73 -11.78 -5.62
N ILE A 154 -0.72 -12.58 -5.28
CA ILE A 154 -0.88 -14.01 -4.99
C ILE A 154 -1.83 -14.21 -3.80
N CYS A 155 -1.67 -13.42 -2.74
CA CYS A 155 -2.50 -13.53 -1.55
C CYS A 155 -3.95 -13.05 -1.75
N PHE A 156 -4.17 -11.92 -2.43
CA PHE A 156 -5.46 -11.23 -2.39
C PHE A 156 -6.33 -11.45 -3.62
N THR A 157 -5.73 -11.71 -4.78
CA THR A 157 -6.49 -11.83 -6.03
C THR A 157 -7.46 -13.01 -6.08
N PRO A 158 -7.18 -14.19 -5.48
CA PRO A 158 -8.15 -15.28 -5.39
C PRO A 158 -9.49 -14.86 -4.78
N PHE A 159 -9.49 -13.85 -3.90
CA PHE A 159 -10.69 -13.36 -3.22
C PHE A 159 -11.46 -12.28 -3.99
N ILE A 160 -10.90 -11.73 -5.07
CA ILE A 160 -11.60 -10.77 -5.94
C ILE A 160 -12.67 -11.49 -6.80
N ARG A 161 -12.40 -12.73 -7.23
CA ARG A 161 -13.26 -13.49 -8.15
C ARG A 161 -14.60 -13.94 -7.55
N ASN A 162 -14.64 -14.22 -6.25
CA ASN A 162 -15.84 -14.78 -5.61
C ASN A 162 -17.00 -13.77 -5.45
N ASN A 163 -16.75 -12.47 -5.67
CA ASN A 163 -17.81 -11.45 -5.57
C ASN A 163 -18.61 -11.26 -6.88
N SER A 164 -18.09 -11.73 -8.03
CA SER A 164 -18.81 -11.60 -9.32
C SER A 164 -19.79 -12.74 -9.58
N GLU A 165 -19.55 -13.94 -9.03
CA GLU A 165 -20.32 -15.16 -9.33
C GLU A 165 -21.35 -15.53 -8.24
N ALA A 166 -21.27 -14.94 -7.03
CA ALA A 166 -22.16 -15.27 -5.91
C ALA A 166 -23.49 -14.48 -5.91
N ARG A 167 -24.27 -14.56 -6.99
CA ARG A 167 -25.71 -14.23 -7.01
C ARG A 167 -26.43 -15.10 -8.05
N ILE A 168 -26.99 -16.21 -7.60
CA ILE A 168 -28.17 -16.86 -8.19
C ILE A 168 -29.26 -16.77 -7.13
#